data_AF-A0A401UJM6-F1
#
_entry.id   AF-A0A401UJM6-F1
#
_cell.length_a   1.000
_cell.length_b   1.000
_cell.length_c   1.000
_cell.angle_alpha   90.00
_cell.angle_beta   90.00
_cell.angle_gamma   90.00
#
_symmetry.space_group_name_H-M   'P 1'
#
loop_
_entity.id
_entity.type
_entity.pdbx_description
1 polymer ?
#
loop_
_entity_poly.entity_id
_entity_poly.type
_entity_poly.pdbx_seq_one_letter_code
_entity_poly.pdbx_strand_id
1 'polypeptide(L)'
;MKQIKKSLSIFMAAIFVMAGILGNVTANAAQAVTTKATQVLVPAINYVGVEHSPLIVGDTEKFTVTSSFSGKVQYRAFMFDGKTWAELTKGYGASVDAKTPYVLPETPAFKLGKAKVSVWVKRDGETGIQSNKNGNFDSYYVAELNCVAKNDASRVYANGKADYTVNGMKLTFNKIEGINGIPGPYKYAMHVMDPTTGVWTKRVTTYQESPSYTFTKPGTYMVVVHANTEKSTTWAKYLAQDKTDANQGSTYGTYEAWKTIMVTVKAEDTVKVFDTTVKAATFGAAVNVTMTTGGTKNFPTATKYQVIDGTSAISAIVNLGTVTTAMSIPAKVAGDKVNIKLLDANAKEVKVIEVALGQSGTITVAPVVPVDPTTSEIKATVKAGTFGALVTVTSTSKDAVKYQVFNGTSALSAIEVLGTATTVMSIPAKVAGDKVNVKLINAAGTVIATNEVALVAAK
;
A
#
# COMPACT_ATOMS: atom_id res chain seq x y z
N MET A 1 25.10 32.80 39.68
CA MET A 1 25.75 31.87 38.71
C MET A 1 25.31 30.38 38.81
N LYS A 2 24.75 29.87 39.92
CA LYS A 2 24.27 28.47 40.02
C LYS A 2 22.96 28.16 39.26
N GLN A 3 22.09 29.15 39.02
CA GLN A 3 20.81 28.96 38.29
C GLN A 3 20.96 28.88 36.76
N ILE A 4 21.96 29.56 36.18
CA ILE A 4 22.22 29.52 34.72
C ILE A 4 22.76 28.14 34.27
N LYS A 5 23.47 27.43 35.14
CA LYS A 5 23.94 26.06 34.85
C LYS A 5 22.81 25.02 34.83
N LYS A 6 21.70 25.24 35.58
CA LYS A 6 20.55 24.32 35.56
C LYS A 6 19.64 24.54 34.34
N SER A 7 19.45 25.78 33.85
CA SER A 7 18.67 26.01 32.63
C SER A 7 19.41 25.56 31.36
N LEU A 8 20.74 25.68 31.32
CA LEU A 8 21.56 25.21 30.20
C LEU A 8 21.66 23.67 30.14
N SER A 9 21.68 22.99 31.29
CA SER A 9 21.68 21.52 31.36
C SER A 9 20.33 20.89 30.99
N ILE A 10 19.21 21.59 31.23
CA ILE A 10 17.87 21.15 30.77
C ILE A 10 17.70 21.40 29.27
N PHE A 11 18.31 22.45 28.72
CA PHE A 11 18.37 22.67 27.27
C PHE A 11 19.21 21.61 26.55
N MET A 12 20.32 21.14 27.12
CA MET A 12 21.12 20.06 26.51
C MET A 12 20.47 18.67 26.57
N ALA A 13 19.61 18.39 27.56
CA ALA A 13 18.86 17.13 27.62
C ALA A 13 17.68 17.08 26.63
N ALA A 14 17.17 18.24 26.19
CA ALA A 14 16.10 18.36 25.21
C ALA A 14 16.59 18.38 23.74
N ILE A 15 17.90 18.51 23.49
CA ILE A 15 18.47 18.67 22.13
C ILE A 15 18.79 17.33 21.43
N PHE A 16 18.73 16.19 22.11
CA PHE A 16 19.10 14.90 21.50
C PHE A 16 17.97 14.14 20.78
N VAL A 17 16.79 14.74 20.58
CA VAL A 17 15.72 14.15 19.75
C VAL A 17 15.87 14.53 18.26
N MET A 18 16.59 15.61 17.94
CA MET A 18 16.51 16.27 16.63
C MET A 18 17.59 15.90 15.60
N ALA A 19 18.43 14.88 15.85
CA ALA A 19 19.47 14.45 14.88
C ALA A 19 19.27 13.02 14.35
N GLY A 20 18.12 12.39 14.59
CA GLY A 20 17.78 11.05 14.10
C GLY A 20 17.04 11.09 12.76
N ILE A 21 17.78 11.35 11.68
CA ILE A 21 17.49 10.92 10.29
C ILE A 21 16.32 11.63 9.55
N LEU A 22 16.22 12.96 9.56
CA LEU A 22 15.78 13.67 8.33
C LEU A 22 16.95 14.39 7.65
N GLY A 23 18.17 13.92 7.89
CA GLY A 23 19.25 14.09 6.93
C GLY A 23 18.86 13.33 5.67
N ASN A 24 18.09 13.99 4.81
CA ASN A 24 17.82 13.57 3.44
C ASN A 24 19.13 13.06 2.85
N VAL A 25 19.25 11.75 2.64
CA VAL A 25 20.16 11.31 1.59
C VAL A 25 19.49 11.78 0.32
N THR A 26 19.99 12.88 -0.23
CA THR A 26 19.81 13.22 -1.64
C THR A 26 20.00 11.93 -2.41
N ALA A 27 19.05 11.58 -3.28
CA ALA A 27 19.15 10.37 -4.09
C ALA A 27 20.55 10.31 -4.72
N ASN A 28 21.42 9.48 -4.18
CA ASN A 28 22.72 9.24 -4.80
C ASN A 28 22.36 8.51 -6.08
N ALA A 29 22.46 9.18 -7.22
CA ALA A 29 22.31 8.51 -8.50
C ALA A 29 23.25 7.30 -8.52
N ALA A 30 22.82 6.23 -9.19
CA ALA A 30 23.67 5.06 -9.38
C ALA A 30 25.03 5.55 -9.91
N GLN A 31 26.10 5.19 -9.19
CA GLN A 31 27.42 5.73 -9.50
C GLN A 31 27.99 4.95 -10.68
N ALA A 32 28.44 5.68 -11.69
CA ALA A 32 29.28 5.08 -12.71
C ALA A 32 30.67 4.89 -12.13
N VAL A 33 31.10 3.65 -11.97
CA VAL A 33 32.47 3.34 -11.56
C VAL A 33 33.24 2.94 -12.82
N THR A 34 34.30 3.69 -13.10
CA THR A 34 35.19 3.39 -14.22
C THR A 34 36.23 2.38 -13.75
N THR A 35 36.14 1.16 -14.28
CA THR A 35 37.25 0.20 -14.20
C THR A 35 38.09 0.32 -15.47
N LYS A 36 39.35 -0.16 -15.46
CA LYS A 36 40.33 0.00 -16.55
C LYS A 36 39.87 -0.41 -17.96
N ALA A 37 38.71 -1.03 -18.13
CA ALA A 37 38.19 -1.47 -19.43
C ALA A 37 36.73 -1.04 -19.75
N THR A 38 35.88 -0.72 -18.76
CA THR A 38 34.46 -0.39 -19.01
C THR A 38 33.86 0.46 -17.89
N GLN A 39 33.00 1.42 -18.25
CA GLN A 39 32.13 2.14 -17.31
C GLN A 39 31.01 1.20 -16.85
N VAL A 40 30.97 0.92 -15.54
CA VAL A 40 29.98 0.02 -14.95
C VAL A 40 29.07 0.84 -14.04
N LEU A 41 27.77 0.79 -14.29
CA LEU A 41 26.78 1.41 -13.41
C LEU A 41 26.54 0.49 -12.21
N VAL A 42 26.76 1.00 -10.99
CA VAL A 42 26.57 0.23 -9.76
C VAL A 42 25.46 0.82 -8.88
N PRO A 43 24.74 -0.03 -8.12
CA PRO A 43 23.68 0.43 -7.26
C PRO A 43 24.21 1.30 -6.12
N ALA A 44 23.49 2.40 -5.86
CA ALA A 44 23.67 3.25 -4.69
C ALA A 44 22.40 3.20 -3.85
N ILE A 45 22.54 3.01 -2.54
CA ILE A 45 21.41 3.12 -1.62
C ILE A 45 20.99 4.59 -1.56
N ASN A 46 19.74 4.87 -1.92
CA ASN A 46 19.18 6.21 -1.88
C ASN A 46 18.29 6.44 -0.64
N TYR A 47 17.89 5.38 0.06
CA TYR A 47 17.12 5.50 1.30
C TYR A 47 17.25 4.28 2.21
N VAL A 48 17.29 4.55 3.52
CA VAL A 48 17.09 3.58 4.60
C VAL A 48 16.10 4.19 5.58
N GLY A 49 14.87 3.67 5.57
CA GLY A 49 13.78 4.10 6.41
C GLY A 49 13.73 3.32 7.70
N VAL A 50 13.72 4.06 8.80
CA VAL A 50 13.47 3.54 10.15
C VAL A 50 11.95 3.52 10.33
N GLU A 51 11.38 2.37 10.72
CA GLU A 51 9.96 2.16 10.99
C GLU A 51 9.42 3.17 12.02
N HIS A 52 10.09 3.42 13.14
CA HIS A 52 9.66 4.45 14.10
C HIS A 52 10.80 5.15 14.85
N SER A 53 10.44 6.24 15.52
CA SER A 53 11.33 7.04 16.36
C SER A 53 10.45 7.86 17.30
N PRO A 54 10.89 8.13 18.52
CA PRO A 54 12.15 7.67 19.12
C PRO A 54 12.19 6.15 19.35
N LEU A 55 13.40 5.57 19.30
CA LEU A 55 13.65 4.20 19.73
C LEU A 55 13.77 4.16 21.25
N ILE A 56 13.00 3.29 21.91
CA ILE A 56 13.13 3.04 23.35
C ILE A 56 13.80 1.70 23.65
N VAL A 57 14.41 1.60 24.83
CA VAL A 57 15.01 0.34 25.29
C VAL A 57 13.97 -0.78 25.23
N GLY A 58 14.34 -1.88 24.58
CA GLY A 58 13.45 -3.03 24.38
C GLY A 58 12.70 -3.03 23.03
N ASP A 59 12.65 -1.91 22.31
CA ASP A 59 12.09 -1.88 20.97
C ASP A 59 12.90 -2.78 20.02
N THR A 60 12.21 -3.36 19.05
CA THR A 60 12.78 -3.91 17.81
C THR A 60 12.47 -2.94 16.66
N GLU A 61 13.20 -3.07 15.56
CA GLU A 61 13.04 -2.18 14.40
C GLU A 61 13.04 -2.96 13.10
N LYS A 62 12.27 -2.49 12.11
CA LYS A 62 12.43 -2.88 10.72
C LYS A 62 12.98 -1.72 9.91
N PHE A 63 13.82 -2.05 8.94
CA PHE A 63 14.37 -1.08 8.01
C PHE A 63 13.84 -1.32 6.62
N THR A 64 13.38 -0.27 5.96
CA THR A 64 13.00 -0.31 4.55
C THR A 64 14.08 0.33 3.71
N VAL A 65 14.52 -0.34 2.64
CA VAL A 65 15.64 0.10 1.82
C VAL A 65 15.26 0.18 0.35
N THR A 66 15.84 1.16 -0.35
CA THR A 66 15.76 1.29 -1.81
C THR A 66 17.13 1.63 -2.39
N SER A 67 17.28 1.39 -3.69
CA SER A 67 18.43 1.83 -4.47
C SER A 67 17.97 2.62 -5.70
N SER A 68 18.78 3.59 -6.12
CA SER A 68 18.54 4.39 -7.33
C SER A 68 18.83 3.63 -8.64
N PHE A 69 19.27 2.38 -8.55
CA PHE A 69 19.63 1.55 -9.70
C PHE A 69 18.42 1.11 -10.54
N SER A 70 18.63 0.95 -11.84
CA SER A 70 17.66 0.32 -12.74
C SER A 70 18.07 -1.13 -12.96
N GLY A 71 17.39 -2.06 -12.29
CA GLY A 71 17.66 -3.48 -12.38
C GLY A 71 17.51 -4.18 -11.03
N LYS A 72 17.93 -5.45 -11.00
CA LYS A 72 17.82 -6.28 -9.80
C LYS A 72 19.05 -6.15 -8.90
N VAL A 73 18.81 -6.13 -7.60
CA VAL A 73 19.83 -6.02 -6.56
C VAL A 73 19.57 -7.01 -5.43
N GLN A 74 20.59 -7.24 -4.63
CA GLN A 74 20.51 -7.98 -3.38
C GLN A 74 21.04 -7.12 -2.24
N TYR A 75 20.37 -7.17 -1.10
CA TYR A 75 20.77 -6.42 0.10
C TYR A 75 21.36 -7.34 1.16
N ARG A 76 22.32 -6.81 1.92
CA ARG A 76 22.89 -7.45 3.11
C ARG A 76 23.01 -6.40 4.21
N ALA A 77 22.70 -6.72 5.45
CA ALA A 77 22.72 -5.73 6.52
C ALA A 77 23.44 -6.23 7.77
N PHE A 78 24.04 -5.28 8.49
CA PHE A 78 24.75 -5.48 9.74
C PHE A 78 24.27 -4.46 10.77
N MET A 79 24.24 -4.86 12.03
CA MET A 79 23.80 -4.04 13.15
C MET A 79 24.94 -3.89 14.15
N PHE A 80 25.23 -2.65 14.55
CA PHE A 80 26.17 -2.30 15.60
C PHE A 80 25.42 -1.94 16.87
N ASP A 81 25.64 -2.69 17.95
CA ASP A 81 24.95 -2.50 19.23
C ASP A 81 25.60 -1.45 20.16
N GLY A 82 26.55 -0.67 19.63
CA GLY A 82 27.40 0.23 20.41
C GLY A 82 28.76 -0.38 20.77
N LYS A 83 28.93 -1.70 20.60
CA LYS A 83 30.19 -2.41 20.89
C LYS A 83 30.64 -3.32 19.75
N THR A 84 29.73 -4.09 19.17
CA THR A 84 30.03 -5.13 18.19
C THR A 84 29.10 -5.07 16.99
N TRP A 85 29.62 -5.45 15.82
CA TRP A 85 28.83 -5.64 14.61
C TRP A 85 28.34 -7.09 14.53
N ALA A 86 27.04 -7.27 14.36
CA ALA A 86 26.40 -8.55 14.08
C ALA A 86 25.67 -8.49 12.73
N GLU A 87 25.65 -9.59 12.00
CA GLU A 87 24.93 -9.65 10.73
C GLU A 87 23.42 -9.86 10.94
N LEU A 88 22.62 -9.09 10.20
CA LEU A 88 21.16 -9.11 10.27
C LEU A 88 20.52 -10.02 9.20
N THR A 89 21.05 -10.05 7.98
CA THR A 89 20.41 -10.70 6.81
C THR A 89 20.88 -12.14 6.52
N LYS A 90 21.80 -12.70 7.31
CA LYS A 90 22.38 -14.05 7.12
C LYS A 90 22.85 -14.31 5.67
N GLY A 91 23.58 -13.35 5.12
CA GLY A 91 24.05 -13.29 3.74
C GLY A 91 23.32 -12.22 2.94
N TYR A 92 23.48 -12.28 1.62
CA TYR A 92 22.67 -11.50 0.69
C TYR A 92 21.26 -12.08 0.61
N GLY A 93 20.27 -11.21 0.71
CA GLY A 93 18.86 -11.57 0.59
C GLY A 93 18.44 -11.92 -0.84
N ALA A 94 17.12 -12.02 -1.02
CA ALA A 94 16.51 -12.29 -2.31
C ALA A 94 16.86 -11.20 -3.35
N SER A 95 16.89 -11.60 -4.62
CA SER A 95 16.98 -10.67 -5.74
C SER A 95 15.67 -9.89 -5.87
N VAL A 96 15.75 -8.57 -5.79
CA VAL A 96 14.61 -7.66 -5.84
C VAL A 96 14.87 -6.52 -6.81
N ASP A 97 13.82 -5.93 -7.35
CA ASP A 97 13.95 -4.70 -8.13
C ASP A 97 14.45 -3.56 -7.23
N ALA A 98 15.53 -2.88 -7.63
CA ALA A 98 16.19 -1.86 -6.83
C ALA A 98 15.28 -0.70 -6.39
N LYS A 99 14.31 -0.33 -7.23
CA LYS A 99 13.37 0.77 -6.97
C LYS A 99 12.13 0.32 -6.20
N THR A 100 11.97 -0.98 -5.98
CA THR A 100 10.92 -1.51 -5.11
C THR A 100 11.43 -1.53 -3.66
N PRO A 101 10.73 -0.88 -2.71
CA PRO A 101 11.18 -0.88 -1.33
C PRO A 101 11.23 -2.29 -0.75
N TYR A 102 12.36 -2.61 -0.12
CA TYR A 102 12.64 -3.91 0.46
C TYR A 102 12.75 -3.80 1.99
N VAL A 103 12.02 -4.65 2.72
CA VAL A 103 12.04 -4.67 4.18
C VAL A 103 13.10 -5.67 4.64
N LEU A 104 14.09 -5.18 5.40
CA LEU A 104 15.11 -6.00 6.04
C LEU A 104 14.53 -6.80 7.21
N PRO A 105 15.19 -7.88 7.65
CA PRO A 105 14.79 -8.60 8.85
C PRO A 105 14.70 -7.68 10.07
N GLU A 106 13.78 -8.01 10.96
CA GLU A 106 13.59 -7.28 12.21
C GLU A 106 14.82 -7.41 13.11
N THR A 107 15.20 -6.31 13.76
CA THR A 107 16.37 -6.30 14.64
C THR A 107 16.11 -7.05 15.94
N PRO A 108 17.19 -7.47 16.63
CA PRO A 108 17.12 -7.72 18.07
C PRO A 108 16.67 -6.46 18.83
N ALA A 109 16.21 -6.66 20.06
CA ALA A 109 15.81 -5.57 20.94
C ALA A 109 16.97 -4.60 21.22
N PHE A 110 16.72 -3.30 21.09
CA PHE A 110 17.73 -2.26 21.31
C PHE A 110 18.04 -2.06 22.78
N LYS A 111 19.31 -1.76 23.05
CA LYS A 111 19.83 -1.34 24.35
C LYS A 111 20.05 0.17 24.36
N LEU A 112 20.07 0.76 25.55
CA LEU A 112 20.33 2.18 25.74
C LEU A 112 21.64 2.61 25.07
N GLY A 113 21.58 3.67 24.26
CA GLY A 113 22.75 4.28 23.64
C GLY A 113 22.69 4.33 22.11
N LYS A 114 23.86 4.58 21.51
CA LYS A 114 24.01 4.70 20.06
C LYS A 114 24.12 3.33 19.42
N ALA A 115 23.39 3.14 18.33
CA ALA A 115 23.44 1.95 17.50
C ALA A 115 23.62 2.36 16.03
N LYS A 116 24.06 1.46 15.16
CA LYS A 116 24.17 1.74 13.71
C LYS A 116 23.71 0.56 12.88
N VAL A 117 22.99 0.81 11.79
CA VAL A 117 22.72 -0.21 10.77
C VAL A 117 23.56 0.09 9.54
N SER A 118 24.33 -0.88 9.06
CA SER A 118 25.04 -0.81 7.78
C SER A 118 24.32 -1.70 6.79
N VAL A 119 23.82 -1.09 5.71
CA VAL A 119 23.15 -1.79 4.61
C VAL A 119 24.07 -1.77 3.41
N TRP A 120 24.32 -2.94 2.85
CA TRP A 120 25.15 -3.18 1.68
C TRP A 120 24.24 -3.58 0.53
N VAL A 121 24.58 -3.14 -0.68
CA VAL A 121 23.87 -3.49 -1.90
C VAL A 121 24.85 -3.97 -2.95
N LYS A 122 24.43 -4.95 -3.75
CA LYS A 122 25.12 -5.35 -4.97
C LYS A 122 24.13 -5.71 -6.07
N ARG A 123 24.60 -5.69 -7.31
CA ARG A 123 23.86 -6.24 -8.46
C ARG A 123 23.62 -7.73 -8.26
N ASP A 124 22.43 -8.16 -8.68
CA ASP A 124 22.05 -9.57 -8.67
C ASP A 124 22.96 -10.38 -9.60
N GLY A 125 23.32 -11.60 -9.20
CA GLY A 125 24.21 -12.49 -9.96
C GLY A 125 25.68 -12.04 -10.04
N GLU A 126 26.00 -10.79 -9.72
CA GLU A 126 27.34 -10.23 -9.87
C GLU A 126 28.15 -10.26 -8.57
N THR A 127 29.47 -10.24 -8.73
CA THR A 127 30.40 -9.94 -7.63
C THR A 127 30.49 -8.43 -7.45
N GLY A 128 30.36 -7.96 -6.20
CA GLY A 128 30.48 -6.54 -5.89
C GLY A 128 31.86 -5.98 -6.24
N ILE A 129 31.91 -4.73 -6.71
CA ILE A 129 33.17 -4.06 -7.10
C ILE A 129 34.09 -3.70 -5.92
N GLN A 130 33.57 -3.75 -4.70
CA GLN A 130 34.31 -3.57 -3.46
C GLN A 130 34.29 -4.88 -2.67
N SER A 131 35.33 -5.12 -1.87
CA SER A 131 35.47 -6.31 -1.05
C SER A 131 36.12 -6.00 0.29
N ASN A 132 35.70 -6.70 1.33
CA ASN A 132 36.43 -6.79 2.59
C ASN A 132 36.20 -8.17 3.22
N LYS A 133 36.71 -8.37 4.45
CA LYS A 133 36.60 -9.64 5.17
C LYS A 133 35.17 -10.18 5.37
N ASN A 134 34.16 -9.31 5.32
CA ASN A 134 32.76 -9.69 5.48
C ASN A 134 32.09 -10.00 4.13
N GLY A 135 32.70 -9.67 2.99
CA GLY A 135 32.21 -10.03 1.65
C GLY A 135 32.35 -8.92 0.61
N ASN A 136 31.82 -9.18 -0.58
CA ASN A 136 31.82 -8.26 -1.73
C ASN A 136 30.54 -7.43 -1.77
N PHE A 137 30.60 -6.16 -2.14
CA PHE A 137 29.46 -5.24 -2.28
C PHE A 137 29.75 -4.20 -3.37
N ASP A 138 28.72 -3.57 -3.91
CA ASP A 138 28.89 -2.45 -4.86
C ASP A 138 28.93 -1.12 -4.12
N SER A 139 28.01 -0.91 -3.16
CA SER A 139 28.00 0.23 -2.25
C SER A 139 27.37 -0.13 -0.91
N TYR A 140 27.50 0.77 0.07
CA TYR A 140 26.85 0.64 1.37
C TYR A 140 26.40 2.00 1.92
N TYR A 141 25.47 1.95 2.86
CA TYR A 141 24.99 3.09 3.65
C TYR A 141 25.01 2.72 5.12
N VAL A 142 25.26 3.69 6.00
CA VAL A 142 25.20 3.51 7.45
C VAL A 142 24.21 4.52 8.05
N ALA A 143 23.15 4.02 8.67
CA ALA A 143 22.24 4.84 9.46
C ALA A 143 22.64 4.79 10.94
N GLU A 144 22.71 5.94 11.60
CA GLU A 144 22.96 6.05 13.03
C GLU A 144 21.65 6.21 13.79
N LEU A 145 21.51 5.44 14.86
CA LEU A 145 20.30 5.33 15.67
C LEU A 145 20.64 5.66 17.11
N ASN A 146 19.69 6.25 17.83
CA ASN A 146 19.83 6.53 19.25
C ASN A 146 18.66 5.91 20.00
N CYS A 147 18.95 4.90 20.82
CA CYS A 147 17.99 4.27 21.71
C CYS A 147 18.04 4.94 23.08
N VAL A 148 16.89 5.38 23.57
CA VAL A 148 16.76 6.16 24.80
C VAL A 148 15.98 5.41 25.86
N ALA A 149 16.15 5.83 27.12
CA ALA A 149 15.27 5.39 28.19
C ALA A 149 13.87 6.00 28.00
N LYS A 150 12.85 5.24 28.41
CA LYS A 150 11.46 5.72 28.42
C LYS A 150 11.30 6.87 29.42
N ASN A 151 10.61 7.91 28.98
CA ASN A 151 10.26 9.13 29.70
C ASN A 151 8.93 9.69 29.16
N ASP A 152 7.83 9.34 29.79
CA ASP A 152 6.48 9.70 29.33
C ASP A 152 6.15 11.19 29.54
N ALA A 153 6.92 11.90 30.36
CA ALA A 153 6.72 13.32 30.61
C ALA A 153 7.24 14.23 29.49
N SER A 154 8.06 13.71 28.57
CA SER A 154 8.79 14.54 27.60
C SER A 154 8.93 13.97 26.19
N ARG A 155 8.33 12.81 25.90
CA ARG A 155 8.41 12.18 24.59
C ARG A 155 7.12 11.47 24.22
N VAL A 156 6.83 11.42 22.92
CA VAL A 156 5.81 10.54 22.34
C VAL A 156 6.52 9.33 21.72
N TYR A 157 5.89 8.16 21.75
CA TYR A 157 6.42 6.92 21.21
C TYR A 157 5.50 6.37 20.13
N ALA A 158 6.07 6.14 18.94
CA ALA A 158 5.35 5.70 17.75
C ALA A 158 5.68 4.24 17.36
N ASN A 159 6.12 3.42 18.32
CA ASN A 159 6.41 2.00 18.14
C ASN A 159 5.15 1.13 17.91
N GLY A 160 3.97 1.73 17.97
CA GLY A 160 2.69 1.12 17.65
C GLY A 160 2.48 0.76 16.18
N LYS A 161 1.42 -0.02 15.90
CA LYS A 161 1.00 -0.36 14.52
C LYS A 161 0.37 0.89 13.87
N ALA A 162 0.73 1.18 12.62
CA ALA A 162 0.06 2.21 11.85
C ALA A 162 -1.32 1.75 11.39
N ASP A 163 -2.35 2.58 11.57
CA ASP A 163 -3.70 2.40 11.07
C ASP A 163 -3.96 3.45 9.97
N TYR A 164 -4.22 2.96 8.76
CA TYR A 164 -4.48 3.77 7.59
C TYR A 164 -5.36 3.02 6.59
N THR A 165 -5.99 3.75 5.69
CA THR A 165 -6.80 3.20 4.59
C THR A 165 -6.29 3.70 3.25
N VAL A 166 -6.35 2.83 2.25
CA VAL A 166 -6.05 3.17 0.85
C VAL A 166 -7.30 2.89 0.02
N ASN A 167 -7.81 3.92 -0.64
CA ASN A 167 -8.90 3.80 -1.60
C ASN A 167 -8.43 4.35 -2.95
N GLY A 168 -8.09 3.42 -3.86
CA GLY A 168 -7.45 3.73 -5.13
C GLY A 168 -6.20 4.56 -4.97
N MET A 169 -6.28 5.80 -5.45
CA MET A 169 -5.19 6.75 -5.44
C MET A 169 -5.12 7.57 -4.14
N LYS A 170 -6.01 7.36 -3.16
CA LYS A 170 -6.06 8.14 -1.92
C LYS A 170 -5.63 7.31 -0.71
N LEU A 171 -4.67 7.84 0.04
CA LEU A 171 -4.30 7.39 1.38
C LEU A 171 -4.97 8.28 2.42
N THR A 172 -5.55 7.68 3.45
CA THR A 172 -6.01 8.35 4.66
C THR A 172 -5.35 7.69 5.86
N PHE A 173 -4.57 8.46 6.63
CA PHE A 173 -3.97 7.99 7.87
C PHE A 173 -4.94 8.21 9.02
N ASN A 174 -5.16 7.19 9.85
CA ASN A 174 -6.12 7.26 10.95
C ASN A 174 -5.39 7.55 12.28
N LYS A 175 -4.43 6.68 12.65
CA LYS A 175 -3.72 6.76 13.93
C LYS A 175 -2.51 5.82 13.97
N ILE A 176 -1.74 5.92 15.04
CA ILE A 176 -0.79 4.89 15.46
C ILE A 176 -1.40 4.16 16.67
N GLU A 177 -1.70 2.88 16.54
CA GLU A 177 -2.26 2.05 17.61
C GLU A 177 -1.26 1.87 18.74
N GLY A 178 -1.63 2.21 19.97
CA GLY A 178 -0.72 2.10 21.12
C GLY A 178 0.30 3.24 21.23
N ILE A 179 0.14 4.32 20.45
CA ILE A 179 0.91 5.56 20.64
C ILE A 179 0.79 6.04 22.08
N ASN A 180 1.94 6.28 22.73
CA ASN A 180 2.00 6.57 24.16
C ASN A 180 3.09 7.60 24.48
N GLY A 181 3.32 7.86 25.77
CA GLY A 181 4.21 8.92 26.26
C GLY A 181 3.41 10.16 26.67
N ILE A 182 3.77 11.34 26.13
CA ILE A 182 3.00 12.56 26.38
C ILE A 182 1.55 12.34 25.93
N PRO A 183 0.55 12.50 26.82
CA PRO A 183 -0.84 12.20 26.47
C PRO A 183 -1.36 13.03 25.29
N GLY A 184 -2.24 12.43 24.51
CA GLY A 184 -2.93 13.10 23.39
C GLY A 184 -3.86 14.26 23.80
N PRO A 185 -4.55 14.87 22.82
CA PRO A 185 -4.79 14.35 21.46
C PRO A 185 -3.54 14.38 20.58
N TYR A 186 -3.42 13.42 19.66
CA TYR A 186 -2.32 13.34 18.70
C TYR A 186 -2.78 13.82 17.32
N LYS A 187 -1.91 14.58 16.66
CA LYS A 187 -2.09 15.04 15.27
C LYS A 187 -0.93 14.54 14.43
N TYR A 188 -1.22 14.34 13.14
CA TYR A 188 -0.29 13.75 12.20
C TYR A 188 -0.10 14.61 10.96
N ALA A 189 1.11 14.56 10.39
CA ALA A 189 1.45 15.16 9.11
C ALA A 189 2.23 14.16 8.25
N MET A 190 2.00 14.15 6.94
CA MET A 190 2.59 13.18 6.02
C MET A 190 3.68 13.79 5.13
N HIS A 191 4.69 12.98 4.85
CA HIS A 191 5.73 13.18 3.84
C HIS A 191 5.80 11.92 2.98
N VAL A 192 5.82 12.08 1.67
CA VAL A 192 5.77 10.97 0.72
C VAL A 192 7.04 10.93 -0.12
N MET A 193 7.62 9.75 -0.29
CA MET A 193 8.69 9.51 -1.25
C MET A 193 8.20 8.61 -2.37
N ASP A 194 8.43 9.02 -3.61
CA ASP A 194 8.35 8.15 -4.78
C ASP A 194 9.69 7.40 -4.92
N PRO A 195 9.75 6.09 -4.69
CA PRO A 195 10.99 5.34 -4.76
C PRO A 195 11.54 5.20 -6.20
N THR A 196 10.70 5.43 -7.21
CA THR A 196 11.11 5.39 -8.62
C THR A 196 12.02 6.57 -8.97
N THR A 197 11.69 7.73 -8.42
CA THR A 197 12.42 8.99 -8.63
C THR A 197 13.38 9.30 -7.48
N GLY A 198 13.18 8.72 -6.30
CA GLY A 198 13.91 9.03 -5.08
C GLY A 198 13.61 10.42 -4.53
N VAL A 199 12.52 11.06 -4.99
CA VAL A 199 12.17 12.43 -4.62
C VAL A 199 11.14 12.41 -3.49
N TRP A 200 11.45 13.16 -2.43
CA TRP A 200 10.52 13.46 -1.35
C TRP A 200 9.62 14.64 -1.73
N THR A 201 8.33 14.50 -1.50
CA THR A 201 7.42 15.63 -1.48
C THR A 201 7.77 16.54 -0.31
N LYS A 202 7.68 17.86 -0.50
CA LYS A 202 7.50 18.78 0.64
C LYS A 202 6.25 18.35 1.41
N ARG A 203 6.23 18.58 2.73
CA ARG A 203 5.13 18.19 3.64
C ARG A 203 3.77 18.30 2.92
N VAL A 204 3.10 17.16 2.71
CA VAL A 204 1.89 17.10 1.86
C VAL A 204 0.62 17.42 2.63
N THR A 205 0.68 17.40 3.96
CA THR A 205 -0.45 17.77 4.83
C THR A 205 0.02 18.59 6.03
N THR A 206 -0.84 19.46 6.54
CA THR A 206 -0.66 20.06 7.88
C THR A 206 -0.96 19.02 8.98
N TYR A 207 -0.63 19.36 10.23
CA TYR A 207 -0.94 18.51 11.37
C TYR A 207 -2.45 18.47 11.64
N GLN A 208 -3.04 17.29 11.51
CA GLN A 208 -4.47 17.04 11.74
C GLN A 208 -4.70 15.61 12.25
N GLU A 209 -5.88 15.31 12.78
CA GLU A 209 -6.16 13.99 13.38
C GLU A 209 -6.15 12.85 12.34
N SER A 210 -6.64 13.12 11.12
CA SER A 210 -6.66 12.13 10.04
C SER A 210 -6.22 12.75 8.71
N PRO A 211 -4.90 12.87 8.46
CA PRO A 211 -4.43 13.45 7.22
C PRO A 211 -4.65 12.49 6.04
N SER A 212 -4.96 13.05 4.88
CA SER A 212 -5.09 12.29 3.63
C SER A 212 -4.31 12.89 2.48
N TYR A 213 -3.93 12.06 1.52
CA TYR A 213 -3.16 12.44 0.35
C TYR A 213 -3.61 11.62 -0.87
N THR A 214 -3.80 12.30 -2.01
CA THR A 214 -4.12 11.66 -3.29
C THR A 214 -2.88 11.65 -4.17
N PHE A 215 -2.41 10.47 -4.50
CA PHE A 215 -1.27 10.25 -5.38
C PHE A 215 -1.64 10.57 -6.82
N THR A 216 -0.65 11.00 -7.60
CA THR A 216 -0.84 11.34 -9.02
C THR A 216 -0.55 10.17 -9.96
N LYS A 217 0.13 9.12 -9.47
CA LYS A 217 0.47 7.92 -10.24
C LYS A 217 0.27 6.66 -9.37
N PRO A 218 -0.15 5.54 -9.97
CA PRO A 218 -0.16 4.25 -9.28
C PRO A 218 1.27 3.83 -8.95
N GLY A 219 1.44 3.10 -7.86
CA GLY A 219 2.76 2.62 -7.45
C GLY A 219 2.83 2.35 -5.95
N THR A 220 4.02 1.94 -5.53
CA THR A 220 4.34 1.73 -4.12
C THR A 220 5.19 2.90 -3.64
N TYR A 221 4.77 3.53 -2.55
CA TYR A 221 5.36 4.72 -1.97
C TYR A 221 5.77 4.47 -0.52
N MET A 222 6.76 5.23 -0.07
CA MET A 222 7.07 5.31 1.35
C MET A 222 6.45 6.57 1.92
N VAL A 223 5.84 6.47 3.09
CA VAL A 223 5.21 7.60 3.76
C VAL A 223 5.76 7.70 5.16
N VAL A 224 6.35 8.84 5.49
CA VAL A 224 6.74 9.20 6.86
C VAL A 224 5.61 10.02 7.45
N VAL A 225 5.05 9.50 8.54
CA VAL A 225 3.99 10.13 9.31
C VAL A 225 4.61 10.70 10.57
N HIS A 226 4.69 12.02 10.63
CA HIS A 226 5.07 12.72 11.85
C HIS A 226 3.90 12.77 12.82
N ALA A 227 4.15 12.48 14.09
CA ALA A 227 3.17 12.55 15.16
C ALA A 227 3.55 13.62 16.19
N ASN A 228 2.52 14.23 16.75
CA ASN A 228 2.65 15.40 17.62
C ASN A 228 1.46 15.48 18.57
N THR A 229 1.62 16.07 19.76
CA THR A 229 0.50 16.33 20.69
C THR A 229 0.53 17.74 21.26
N GLU A 230 -0.62 18.40 21.36
CA GLU A 230 -0.71 19.79 21.85
C GLU A 230 -0.15 19.96 23.27
N LYS A 231 -0.08 18.86 24.04
CA LYS A 231 0.54 18.82 25.37
C LYS A 231 2.07 18.74 25.34
N SER A 232 2.67 18.73 24.16
CA SER A 232 4.12 18.65 24.02
C SER A 232 4.80 19.91 24.57
N THR A 233 5.82 19.69 25.38
CA THR A 233 6.66 20.75 25.97
C THR A 233 7.69 21.32 24.99
N THR A 234 7.88 20.66 23.85
CA THR A 234 8.77 21.00 22.74
C THR A 234 7.99 21.64 21.61
N TRP A 235 6.94 21.00 21.09
CA TRP A 235 6.09 21.50 20.00
C TRP A 235 5.38 22.82 20.34
N ALA A 236 4.83 22.96 21.55
CA ALA A 236 4.12 24.18 21.96
C ALA A 236 5.00 25.45 21.86
N LYS A 237 6.32 25.30 21.99
CA LYS A 237 7.29 26.41 21.90
C LYS A 237 7.58 26.81 20.46
N TYR A 238 7.39 25.92 19.48
CA TYR A 238 7.66 26.19 18.07
C TYR A 238 6.46 26.80 17.33
N LEU A 239 5.22 26.54 17.78
CA LEU A 239 4.02 27.19 17.23
C LEU A 239 3.96 28.71 17.51
N ALA A 240 4.76 29.20 18.48
CA ALA A 240 4.77 30.60 18.90
C ALA A 240 5.56 31.51 17.95
N GLN A 241 6.36 30.98 17.03
CA GLN A 241 7.23 31.76 16.15
C GLN A 241 6.80 31.60 14.68
N ASP A 242 5.79 32.41 14.32
CA ASP A 242 5.27 32.68 12.97
C ASP A 242 4.54 31.54 12.23
N LYS A 243 3.26 31.78 11.95
CA LYS A 243 2.28 30.85 11.36
C LYS A 243 2.22 30.91 9.83
N THR A 244 3.11 31.67 9.18
CA THR A 244 3.06 31.88 7.73
C THR A 244 3.94 30.87 6.99
N ASP A 245 3.48 30.39 5.83
CA ASP A 245 4.23 29.44 4.98
C ASP A 245 5.63 29.94 4.58
N ALA A 246 5.85 31.26 4.62
CA ALA A 246 7.12 31.92 4.34
C ALA A 246 8.25 31.54 5.33
N ASN A 247 7.90 31.23 6.58
CA ASN A 247 8.88 30.89 7.63
C ASN A 247 9.10 29.38 7.84
N GLN A 248 8.46 28.53 7.02
CA GLN A 248 8.77 27.10 6.93
C GLN A 248 10.06 26.80 6.12
N GLY A 249 10.81 27.85 5.75
CA GLY A 249 11.97 27.79 4.84
C GLY A 249 13.23 27.11 5.38
N SER A 250 13.28 26.65 6.63
CA SER A 250 14.44 25.88 7.13
C SER A 250 14.19 25.01 8.36
N THR A 251 13.08 25.18 9.08
CA THR A 251 12.71 24.29 10.21
C THR A 251 11.99 23.04 9.70
N TYR A 252 12.75 22.18 9.02
CA TYR A 252 12.49 20.74 9.11
C TYR A 252 12.49 20.37 10.60
N GLY A 253 11.38 19.81 11.09
CA GLY A 253 11.38 19.13 12.38
C GLY A 253 10.82 19.95 13.53
N THR A 254 9.53 19.76 13.78
CA THR A 254 8.98 19.80 15.13
C THR A 254 7.97 18.68 15.23
N TYR A 255 8.45 17.44 15.30
CA TYR A 255 7.64 16.26 15.59
C TYR A 255 8.14 15.61 16.87
N GLU A 256 7.23 15.05 17.66
CA GLU A 256 7.58 14.29 18.86
C GLU A 256 8.01 12.86 18.52
N ALA A 257 7.41 12.30 17.48
CA ALA A 257 7.64 10.96 17.01
C ALA A 257 7.35 10.85 15.51
N TRP A 258 7.79 9.77 14.89
CA TRP A 258 7.42 9.46 13.51
C TRP A 258 7.10 7.98 13.32
N LYS A 259 6.45 7.65 12.21
CA LYS A 259 6.25 6.28 11.73
C LYS A 259 6.45 6.24 10.23
N THR A 260 7.27 5.33 9.74
CA THR A 260 7.39 5.04 8.31
C THR A 260 6.44 3.90 7.95
N ILE A 261 5.63 4.12 6.91
CA ILE A 261 4.74 3.11 6.35
C ILE A 261 4.99 2.94 4.85
N MET A 262 4.65 1.76 4.37
CA MET A 262 4.70 1.38 2.96
C MET A 262 3.29 1.32 2.39
N VAL A 263 3.01 2.11 1.36
CA VAL A 263 1.67 2.26 0.80
C VAL A 263 1.69 1.94 -0.68
N THR A 264 0.87 0.97 -1.11
CA THR A 264 0.66 0.71 -2.54
C THR A 264 -0.68 1.28 -2.95
N VAL A 265 -0.66 2.21 -3.89
CA VAL A 265 -1.86 2.80 -4.50
C VAL A 265 -2.01 2.31 -5.92
N LYS A 266 -3.26 2.11 -6.33
CA LYS A 266 -3.60 1.65 -7.67
C LYS A 266 -4.51 2.70 -8.31
N ALA A 267 -4.33 2.88 -9.62
CA ALA A 267 -5.30 3.62 -10.40
C ALA A 267 -6.66 2.95 -10.23
N GLU A 268 -7.72 3.75 -10.32
CA GLU A 268 -9.05 3.18 -10.35
C GLU A 268 -9.16 2.27 -11.57
N ASP A 269 -9.71 1.06 -11.39
CA ASP A 269 -9.82 0.12 -12.48
C ASP A 269 -10.88 0.67 -13.45
N THR A 270 -10.48 0.88 -14.70
CA THR A 270 -11.43 1.19 -15.75
C THR A 270 -12.03 -0.12 -16.23
N VAL A 271 -13.30 -0.35 -15.91
CA VAL A 271 -14.01 -1.55 -16.35
C VAL A 271 -14.76 -1.20 -17.62
N LYS A 272 -14.42 -1.90 -18.70
CA LYS A 272 -15.25 -1.95 -19.90
C LYS A 272 -16.59 -2.58 -19.54
N VAL A 273 -17.68 -1.86 -19.78
CA VAL A 273 -19.04 -2.29 -19.44
C VAL A 273 -19.70 -2.92 -20.66
N PHE A 274 -19.74 -2.18 -21.76
CA PHE A 274 -20.35 -2.62 -23.01
C PHE A 274 -19.56 -2.13 -24.21
N ASP A 275 -19.80 -2.74 -25.36
CA ASP A 275 -19.41 -2.26 -26.68
C ASP A 275 -20.59 -1.66 -27.41
N THR A 276 -20.34 -0.57 -28.13
CA THR A 276 -21.32 0.00 -29.05
C THR A 276 -20.88 -0.21 -30.48
N THR A 277 -21.83 -0.49 -31.37
CA THR A 277 -21.63 -0.42 -32.82
C THR A 277 -22.64 0.55 -33.40
N VAL A 278 -22.25 1.29 -34.44
CA VAL A 278 -23.12 2.22 -35.14
C VAL A 278 -22.95 2.05 -36.65
N LYS A 279 -24.06 2.07 -37.38
CA LYS A 279 -24.09 2.08 -38.84
C LYS A 279 -25.10 3.11 -39.33
N ALA A 280 -24.80 3.74 -40.47
CA ALA A 280 -25.76 4.59 -41.15
C ALA A 280 -27.01 3.78 -41.54
N ALA A 281 -28.18 4.39 -41.41
CA ALA A 281 -29.45 3.82 -41.84
C ALA A 281 -30.16 4.81 -42.78
N THR A 282 -31.18 4.34 -43.51
CA THR A 282 -32.00 5.18 -44.40
C THR A 282 -32.64 6.36 -43.65
N PHE A 283 -32.89 6.18 -42.35
CA PHE A 283 -33.32 7.24 -41.44
C PHE A 283 -32.68 7.02 -40.06
N GLY A 284 -31.95 8.02 -39.54
CA GLY A 284 -31.20 7.93 -38.28
C GLY A 284 -29.96 7.05 -38.35
N ALA A 285 -29.59 6.42 -37.22
CA ALA A 285 -28.45 5.53 -37.11
C ALA A 285 -28.81 4.20 -36.42
N ALA A 286 -28.39 3.08 -36.98
CA ALA A 286 -28.56 1.77 -36.36
C ALA A 286 -27.49 1.56 -35.30
N VAL A 287 -27.88 1.45 -34.04
CA VAL A 287 -26.99 1.28 -32.88
C VAL A 287 -27.22 -0.08 -32.23
N ASN A 288 -26.16 -0.76 -31.82
CA ASN A 288 -26.23 -1.94 -30.95
C ASN A 288 -25.33 -1.75 -29.74
N VAL A 289 -25.78 -2.21 -28.57
CA VAL A 289 -25.02 -2.22 -27.32
C VAL A 289 -24.92 -3.66 -26.81
N THR A 290 -23.70 -4.18 -26.67
CA THR A 290 -23.45 -5.54 -26.18
C THR A 290 -22.67 -5.49 -24.88
N MET A 291 -23.17 -6.16 -23.84
CA MET A 291 -22.47 -6.23 -22.56
C MET A 291 -21.19 -7.06 -22.66
N THR A 292 -20.14 -6.58 -22.01
CA THR A 292 -18.92 -7.37 -21.78
C THR A 292 -19.04 -8.17 -20.49
N THR A 293 -18.11 -9.09 -20.26
CA THR A 293 -17.97 -9.80 -18.97
C THR A 293 -17.84 -8.85 -17.79
N GLY A 294 -17.10 -7.75 -17.94
CA GLY A 294 -16.94 -6.72 -16.91
C GLY A 294 -18.25 -6.00 -16.61
N GLY A 295 -19.03 -5.67 -17.65
CA GLY A 295 -20.35 -5.09 -17.50
C GLY A 295 -21.33 -6.03 -16.81
N THR A 296 -21.44 -7.29 -17.25
CA THR A 296 -22.36 -8.28 -16.65
C THR A 296 -22.03 -8.49 -15.18
N LYS A 297 -20.74 -8.46 -14.82
CA LYS A 297 -20.30 -8.55 -13.42
C LYS A 297 -20.72 -7.34 -12.57
N ASN A 298 -20.61 -6.12 -13.09
CA ASN A 298 -20.90 -4.90 -12.33
C ASN A 298 -22.38 -4.49 -12.36
N PHE A 299 -23.12 -4.89 -13.40
CA PHE A 299 -24.53 -4.60 -13.58
C PHE A 299 -25.31 -5.87 -13.94
N PRO A 300 -25.37 -6.87 -13.05
CA PRO A 300 -25.96 -8.18 -13.36
C PRO A 300 -27.46 -8.12 -13.67
N THR A 301 -28.15 -7.07 -13.24
CA THR A 301 -29.58 -6.87 -13.52
C THR A 301 -29.84 -6.16 -14.85
N ALA A 302 -28.81 -5.57 -15.49
CA ALA A 302 -28.98 -4.86 -16.75
C ALA A 302 -29.25 -5.85 -17.88
N THR A 303 -30.43 -5.75 -18.49
CA THR A 303 -30.87 -6.62 -19.61
C THR A 303 -31.32 -5.82 -20.83
N LYS A 304 -31.56 -4.51 -20.66
CA LYS A 304 -32.04 -3.59 -21.69
C LYS A 304 -31.16 -2.35 -21.77
N TYR A 305 -31.25 -1.63 -22.89
CA TYR A 305 -30.63 -0.32 -23.05
C TYR A 305 -31.50 0.66 -23.83
N GLN A 306 -31.17 1.94 -23.68
CA GLN A 306 -31.70 3.05 -24.47
C GLN A 306 -30.58 4.05 -24.78
N VAL A 307 -30.56 4.59 -26.00
CA VAL A 307 -29.65 5.66 -26.41
C VAL A 307 -30.29 7.01 -26.13
N ILE A 308 -29.54 7.89 -25.46
CA ILE A 308 -29.97 9.22 -25.03
C ILE A 308 -28.95 10.24 -25.52
N ASP A 309 -29.42 11.38 -26.01
CA ASP A 309 -28.61 12.55 -26.31
C ASP A 309 -28.91 13.66 -25.30
N GLY A 310 -27.94 14.00 -24.45
CA GLY A 310 -28.18 14.80 -23.26
C GLY A 310 -29.20 14.12 -22.34
N THR A 311 -30.41 14.68 -22.26
CA THR A 311 -31.54 14.17 -21.48
C THR A 311 -32.64 13.52 -22.33
N SER A 312 -32.58 13.66 -23.66
CA SER A 312 -33.62 13.21 -24.58
C SER A 312 -33.34 11.79 -25.06
N ALA A 313 -34.32 10.89 -24.90
CA ALA A 313 -34.26 9.58 -25.52
C ALA A 313 -34.34 9.71 -27.04
N ILE A 314 -33.34 9.16 -27.74
CA ILE A 314 -33.30 9.14 -29.20
C ILE A 314 -33.54 7.73 -29.76
N SER A 315 -33.69 6.71 -28.92
CA SER A 315 -34.05 5.35 -29.35
C SER A 315 -35.19 4.75 -28.51
N ALA A 316 -35.81 3.70 -29.03
CA ALA A 316 -36.62 2.80 -28.22
C ALA A 316 -35.76 2.04 -27.18
N ILE A 317 -36.41 1.56 -26.12
CA ILE A 317 -35.80 0.62 -25.18
C ILE A 317 -35.81 -0.76 -25.81
N VAL A 318 -34.64 -1.39 -25.93
CA VAL A 318 -34.49 -2.74 -26.49
C VAL A 318 -33.61 -3.62 -25.61
N ASN A 319 -33.62 -4.92 -25.83
CA ASN A 319 -32.73 -5.85 -25.13
C ASN A 319 -31.27 -5.60 -25.54
N LEU A 320 -30.34 -5.79 -24.60
CA LEU A 320 -28.90 -5.78 -24.90
C LEU A 320 -28.57 -6.81 -25.99
N GLY A 321 -27.67 -6.44 -26.90
CA GLY A 321 -27.31 -7.22 -28.10
C GLY A 321 -28.26 -7.04 -29.29
N THR A 322 -29.39 -6.33 -29.11
CA THR A 322 -30.35 -6.04 -30.19
C THR A 322 -30.09 -4.66 -30.80
N VAL A 323 -30.17 -4.56 -32.13
CA VAL A 323 -30.05 -3.29 -32.85
C VAL A 323 -31.30 -2.43 -32.62
N THR A 324 -31.12 -1.12 -32.40
CA THR A 324 -32.18 -0.10 -32.36
C THR A 324 -31.85 1.06 -33.31
N THR A 325 -32.84 1.85 -33.69
CA THR A 325 -32.63 3.06 -34.50
C THR A 325 -32.59 4.27 -33.58
N ALA A 326 -31.46 4.98 -33.60
CA ALA A 326 -31.27 6.27 -32.96
C ALA A 326 -31.70 7.40 -33.91
N MET A 327 -32.77 8.10 -33.54
CA MET A 327 -33.45 9.13 -34.31
C MET A 327 -32.96 10.50 -33.83
N SER A 328 -31.95 11.05 -34.49
CA SER A 328 -31.45 12.40 -34.22
C SER A 328 -31.26 13.18 -35.52
N ILE A 329 -31.30 14.51 -35.43
CA ILE A 329 -30.96 15.42 -36.52
C ILE A 329 -29.87 16.36 -36.01
N PRO A 330 -28.63 16.29 -36.53
CA PRO A 330 -28.15 15.34 -37.54
C PRO A 330 -28.12 13.88 -37.03
N ALA A 331 -28.13 12.91 -37.95
CA ALA A 331 -28.02 11.49 -37.62
C ALA A 331 -26.67 11.21 -36.95
N LYS A 332 -26.66 10.43 -35.85
CA LYS A 332 -25.43 10.11 -35.14
C LYS A 332 -24.49 9.23 -35.97
N VAL A 333 -23.19 9.48 -35.85
CA VAL A 333 -22.12 8.71 -36.50
C VAL A 333 -21.13 8.14 -35.48
N ALA A 334 -20.20 7.30 -35.94
CA ALA A 334 -19.13 6.81 -35.08
C ALA A 334 -18.28 7.97 -34.53
N GLY A 335 -17.99 7.94 -33.24
CA GLY A 335 -17.30 9.01 -32.52
C GLY A 335 -18.22 10.00 -31.81
N ASP A 336 -19.51 10.08 -32.18
CA ASP A 336 -20.44 10.99 -31.53
C ASP A 336 -20.69 10.57 -30.08
N LYS A 337 -20.63 11.54 -29.17
CA LYS A 337 -20.93 11.34 -27.76
C LYS A 337 -22.43 11.20 -27.55
N VAL A 338 -22.82 10.14 -26.84
CA VAL A 338 -24.17 9.85 -26.39
C VAL A 338 -24.14 9.23 -24.99
N ASN A 339 -25.30 9.17 -24.34
CA ASN A 339 -25.49 8.43 -23.10
C ASN A 339 -26.19 7.11 -23.40
N ILE A 340 -25.61 6.00 -22.93
CA ILE A 340 -26.30 4.70 -22.91
C ILE A 340 -26.90 4.52 -21.52
N LYS A 341 -28.23 4.51 -21.46
CA LYS A 341 -28.96 4.15 -20.25
C LYS A 341 -29.15 2.63 -20.23
N LEU A 342 -28.52 1.97 -19.28
CA LEU A 342 -28.71 0.55 -18.97
C LEU A 342 -29.93 0.40 -18.06
N LEU A 343 -30.81 -0.54 -18.39
CA LEU A 343 -32.05 -0.80 -17.66
C LEU A 343 -32.19 -2.29 -17.30
N ASP A 344 -32.94 -2.55 -16.23
CA ASP A 344 -33.31 -3.89 -15.84
C ASP A 344 -34.45 -4.46 -16.70
N ALA A 345 -34.88 -5.68 -16.37
CA ALA A 345 -35.95 -6.36 -17.10
C ALA A 345 -37.28 -5.58 -17.10
N ASN A 346 -37.51 -4.76 -16.08
CA ASN A 346 -38.70 -3.93 -15.90
C ASN A 346 -38.52 -2.50 -16.44
N ALA A 347 -37.47 -2.25 -17.22
CA ALA A 347 -37.12 -0.93 -17.75
C ALA A 347 -36.84 0.13 -16.65
N LYS A 348 -36.44 -0.30 -15.45
CA LYS A 348 -35.92 0.61 -14.42
C LYS A 348 -34.45 0.89 -14.69
N GLU A 349 -34.05 2.15 -14.53
CA GLU A 349 -32.66 2.57 -14.70
C GLU A 349 -31.72 1.86 -13.72
N VAL A 350 -30.66 1.27 -14.27
CA VAL A 350 -29.54 0.70 -13.51
C VAL A 350 -28.37 1.68 -13.50
N LYS A 351 -28.01 2.23 -14.67
CA LYS A 351 -26.91 3.19 -14.82
C LYS A 351 -27.01 3.94 -16.13
N VAL A 352 -26.51 5.17 -16.17
CA VAL A 352 -26.25 5.94 -17.41
C VAL A 352 -24.74 6.11 -17.58
N ILE A 353 -24.23 5.83 -18.78
CA ILE A 353 -22.81 5.89 -19.13
C ILE A 353 -22.65 6.68 -20.42
N GLU A 354 -21.85 7.76 -20.38
CA GLU A 354 -21.44 8.49 -21.58
C GLU A 354 -20.47 7.63 -22.39
N VAL A 355 -20.66 7.59 -23.71
CA VAL A 355 -19.80 6.86 -24.64
C VAL A 355 -19.77 7.57 -25.99
N ALA A 356 -18.65 7.42 -26.71
CA ALA A 356 -18.59 7.73 -28.13
C ALA A 356 -19.08 6.51 -28.93
N LEU A 357 -20.07 6.68 -29.81
CA LEU A 357 -20.59 5.57 -30.62
C LEU A 357 -19.51 4.87 -31.44
N GLY A 358 -19.57 3.54 -31.52
CA GLY A 358 -18.51 2.72 -32.10
C GLY A 358 -17.35 2.42 -31.15
N GLN A 359 -17.40 2.93 -29.92
CA GLN A 359 -16.45 2.63 -28.84
C GLN A 359 -17.13 1.90 -27.68
N SER A 360 -16.34 1.57 -26.67
CA SER A 360 -16.81 0.90 -25.47
C SER A 360 -17.21 1.89 -24.39
N GLY A 361 -18.34 1.65 -23.73
CA GLY A 361 -18.71 2.35 -22.52
C GLY A 361 -17.89 1.81 -21.35
N THR A 362 -17.23 2.71 -20.62
CA THR A 362 -16.42 2.35 -19.46
C THR A 362 -16.95 3.01 -18.22
N ILE A 363 -16.79 2.35 -17.08
CA ILE A 363 -16.94 2.97 -15.77
C ILE A 363 -15.61 2.93 -15.04
N THR A 364 -15.45 3.86 -14.13
CA THR A 364 -14.40 3.78 -13.13
C THR A 364 -14.97 3.06 -11.92
N VAL A 365 -14.40 1.91 -11.56
CA VAL A 365 -14.73 1.26 -10.29
C VAL A 365 -13.68 1.64 -9.27
N ALA A 366 -14.12 2.05 -8.09
CA ALA A 366 -13.22 2.17 -6.96
C ALA A 366 -12.53 0.81 -6.79
N PRO A 367 -11.19 0.76 -6.75
CA PRO A 367 -10.50 -0.50 -6.61
C PRO A 367 -10.92 -1.10 -5.28
N VAL A 368 -11.23 -2.41 -5.30
CA VAL A 368 -11.68 -3.11 -4.11
C VAL A 368 -10.60 -2.95 -3.04
N VAL A 369 -10.94 -2.23 -1.97
CA VAL A 369 -10.04 -2.02 -0.83
C VAL A 369 -9.66 -3.41 -0.33
N PRO A 370 -8.36 -3.79 -0.32
CA PRO A 370 -7.95 -5.02 0.33
C PRO A 370 -8.43 -4.96 1.77
N VAL A 371 -9.30 -5.89 2.17
CA VAL A 371 -9.76 -5.94 3.56
C VAL A 371 -8.53 -6.27 4.40
N ASP A 372 -8.20 -5.44 5.40
CA ASP A 372 -7.07 -5.72 6.30
C ASP A 372 -7.32 -7.12 6.91
N PRO A 373 -6.46 -8.11 6.62
CA PRO A 373 -6.64 -9.48 7.07
C PRO A 373 -6.64 -9.61 8.60
N THR A 374 -6.23 -8.58 9.34
CA THR A 374 -6.23 -8.53 10.81
C THR A 374 -7.55 -8.09 11.42
N THR A 375 -8.48 -7.54 10.62
CA THR A 375 -9.79 -7.07 11.10
C THR A 375 -10.93 -8.06 10.87
N SER A 376 -10.69 -9.10 10.08
CA SER A 376 -11.67 -10.16 9.77
C SER A 376 -11.20 -11.48 10.34
N GLU A 377 -12.01 -12.10 11.19
CA GLU A 377 -11.76 -13.46 11.66
C GLU A 377 -12.10 -14.43 10.53
N ILE A 378 -11.20 -15.36 10.21
CA ILE A 378 -11.44 -16.45 9.27
C ILE A 378 -11.26 -17.75 10.03
N LYS A 379 -12.32 -18.57 10.08
CA LYS A 379 -12.31 -19.89 10.68
C LYS A 379 -12.50 -20.93 9.60
N ALA A 380 -11.60 -21.91 9.56
CA ALA A 380 -11.70 -23.05 8.66
C ALA A 380 -11.78 -24.35 9.48
N THR A 381 -12.89 -25.07 9.36
CA THR A 381 -13.04 -26.39 9.97
C THR A 381 -12.81 -27.49 8.96
N VAL A 382 -12.33 -28.65 9.41
CA VAL A 382 -12.07 -29.82 8.58
C VAL A 382 -12.67 -31.07 9.22
N LYS A 383 -13.23 -31.93 8.37
CA LYS A 383 -13.62 -33.31 8.72
C LYS A 383 -13.21 -34.26 7.61
N ALA A 384 -13.02 -35.53 7.96
CA ALA A 384 -12.74 -36.57 6.98
C ALA A 384 -13.90 -36.67 5.97
N GLY A 385 -13.56 -36.75 4.68
CA GLY A 385 -14.50 -37.04 3.61
C GLY A 385 -14.32 -38.47 3.08
N THR A 386 -15.29 -38.96 2.33
CA THR A 386 -15.16 -40.24 1.59
C THR A 386 -14.01 -40.18 0.58
N PHE A 387 -13.71 -38.99 0.06
CA PHE A 387 -12.57 -38.72 -0.80
C PHE A 387 -11.96 -37.35 -0.41
N GLY A 388 -10.72 -37.35 0.06
CA GLY A 388 -10.05 -36.14 0.56
C GLY A 388 -10.60 -35.67 1.92
N ALA A 389 -10.69 -34.35 2.11
CA ALA A 389 -11.22 -33.74 3.32
C ALA A 389 -12.35 -32.76 2.99
N LEU A 390 -13.35 -32.66 3.86
CA LEU A 390 -14.39 -31.64 3.76
C LEU A 390 -13.98 -30.45 4.62
N VAL A 391 -13.84 -29.29 3.99
CA VAL A 391 -13.49 -28.03 4.67
C VAL A 391 -14.68 -27.08 4.59
N THR A 392 -14.99 -26.41 5.71
CA THR A 392 -15.96 -25.32 5.76
C THR A 392 -15.25 -24.06 6.24
N VAL A 393 -15.45 -22.94 5.55
CA VAL A 393 -14.89 -21.65 5.94
C VAL A 393 -15.99 -20.68 6.31
N THR A 394 -15.82 -19.98 7.43
CA THR A 394 -16.61 -18.80 7.81
C THR A 394 -15.71 -17.58 7.94
N SER A 395 -16.27 -16.39 7.73
CA SER A 395 -15.56 -15.14 7.92
C SER A 395 -16.46 -14.05 8.47
N THR A 396 -15.91 -13.14 9.28
CA THR A 396 -16.57 -11.89 9.69
C THR A 396 -16.37 -10.74 8.69
N SER A 397 -15.68 -10.98 7.58
CA SER A 397 -15.46 -9.98 6.53
C SER A 397 -16.78 -9.60 5.86
N LYS A 398 -17.16 -8.31 5.95
CA LYS A 398 -18.46 -7.78 5.48
C LYS A 398 -18.76 -8.08 4.01
N ASP A 399 -17.72 -8.10 3.17
CA ASP A 399 -17.89 -8.22 1.72
C ASP A 399 -17.60 -9.64 1.21
N ALA A 400 -17.19 -10.57 2.08
CA ALA A 400 -16.94 -11.94 1.70
C ALA A 400 -18.26 -12.73 1.64
N VAL A 401 -18.51 -13.40 0.51
CA VAL A 401 -19.66 -14.30 0.36
C VAL A 401 -19.27 -15.70 -0.09
N LYS A 402 -18.07 -15.85 -0.66
CA LYS A 402 -17.52 -17.11 -1.16
C LYS A 402 -16.09 -17.30 -0.66
N TYR A 403 -15.59 -18.53 -0.74
CA TYR A 403 -14.21 -18.86 -0.43
C TYR A 403 -13.66 -19.93 -1.38
N GLN A 404 -12.33 -20.07 -1.39
CA GLN A 404 -11.63 -21.19 -2.04
C GLN A 404 -10.37 -21.53 -1.25
N VAL A 405 -10.06 -22.83 -1.12
CA VAL A 405 -8.93 -23.36 -0.36
C VAL A 405 -7.75 -23.67 -1.29
N PHE A 406 -6.55 -23.31 -0.86
CA PHE A 406 -5.30 -23.46 -1.60
C PHE A 406 -4.20 -24.09 -0.75
N ASN A 407 -3.26 -24.77 -1.41
CA ASN A 407 -1.95 -25.14 -0.86
C ASN A 407 -0.87 -24.37 -1.62
N GLY A 408 -0.28 -23.36 -0.98
CA GLY A 408 0.53 -22.37 -1.68
C GLY A 408 -0.31 -21.67 -2.76
N THR A 409 0.06 -21.84 -4.03
CA THR A 409 -0.62 -21.28 -5.20
C THR A 409 -1.63 -22.24 -5.85
N SER A 410 -1.63 -23.52 -5.49
CA SER A 410 -2.50 -24.54 -6.11
C SER A 410 -3.86 -24.58 -5.42
N ALA A 411 -4.93 -24.46 -6.20
CA ALA A 411 -6.30 -24.60 -5.67
C ALA A 411 -6.55 -26.07 -5.28
N LEU A 412 -7.06 -26.29 -4.07
CA LEU A 412 -7.46 -27.60 -3.59
C LEU A 412 -8.97 -27.84 -3.62
N SER A 413 -9.77 -26.76 -3.73
CA SER A 413 -11.23 -26.82 -3.77
C SER A 413 -11.82 -26.02 -4.92
N ALA A 414 -13.11 -26.25 -5.19
CA ALA A 414 -13.93 -25.30 -5.94
C ALA A 414 -14.16 -24.00 -5.14
N ILE A 415 -14.66 -22.96 -5.81
CA ILE A 415 -15.17 -21.77 -5.14
C ILE A 415 -16.53 -22.13 -4.54
N GLU A 416 -16.70 -21.90 -3.24
CA GLU A 416 -17.91 -22.28 -2.50
C GLU A 416 -18.45 -21.10 -1.68
N VAL A 417 -19.75 -21.10 -1.36
CA VAL A 417 -20.37 -20.08 -0.49
C VAL A 417 -19.85 -20.23 0.95
N LEU A 418 -19.57 -19.11 1.63
CA LEU A 418 -19.15 -19.14 3.03
C LEU A 418 -20.18 -19.87 3.91
N GLY A 419 -19.69 -20.70 4.82
CA GLY A 419 -20.50 -21.57 5.68
C GLY A 419 -20.89 -22.91 5.05
N THR A 420 -20.71 -23.09 3.74
CA THR A 420 -20.94 -24.38 3.06
C THR A 420 -19.64 -25.19 2.99
N ALA A 421 -19.74 -26.50 3.17
CA ALA A 421 -18.60 -27.41 3.07
C ALA A 421 -18.19 -27.65 1.61
N THR A 422 -16.89 -27.65 1.32
CA THR A 422 -16.31 -28.01 0.01
C THR A 422 -15.32 -29.16 0.15
N THR A 423 -15.17 -29.96 -0.91
CA THR A 423 -14.18 -31.04 -0.93
C THR A 423 -12.81 -30.49 -1.29
N VAL A 424 -11.83 -30.79 -0.44
CA VAL A 424 -10.41 -30.44 -0.60
C VAL A 424 -9.66 -31.68 -1.06
N MET A 425 -9.25 -31.66 -2.32
CA MET A 425 -8.56 -32.77 -2.99
C MET A 425 -7.06 -32.66 -2.70
N SER A 426 -6.56 -33.47 -1.76
CA SER A 426 -5.15 -33.51 -1.39
C SER A 426 -4.72 -34.91 -1.00
N ILE A 427 -3.45 -35.23 -1.26
CA ILE A 427 -2.80 -36.49 -0.85
C ILE A 427 -1.49 -36.11 -0.15
N PRO A 428 -1.34 -36.37 1.15
CA PRO A 428 -2.36 -36.90 2.07
C PRO A 428 -3.55 -35.94 2.25
N ALA A 429 -4.69 -36.50 2.66
CA ALA A 429 -5.89 -35.71 2.97
C ALA A 429 -5.60 -34.73 4.13
N LYS A 430 -6.13 -33.52 4.04
CA LYS A 430 -5.95 -32.50 5.08
C LYS A 430 -6.60 -32.90 6.40
N VAL A 431 -5.90 -32.64 7.51
CA VAL A 431 -6.35 -32.91 8.87
C VAL A 431 -6.32 -31.66 9.75
N ALA A 432 -6.89 -31.74 10.95
CA ALA A 432 -6.80 -30.64 11.91
C ALA A 432 -5.34 -30.32 12.25
N GLY A 433 -4.99 -29.04 12.30
CA GLY A 433 -3.63 -28.54 12.48
C GLY A 433 -2.91 -28.20 11.17
N ASP A 434 -3.32 -28.77 10.04
CA ASP A 434 -2.75 -28.41 8.74
C ASP A 434 -3.02 -26.95 8.40
N LYS A 435 -2.04 -26.28 7.80
CA LYS A 435 -2.18 -24.92 7.29
C LYS A 435 -2.60 -24.91 5.82
N VAL A 436 -3.53 -24.03 5.48
CA VAL A 436 -4.01 -23.79 4.11
C VAL A 436 -4.15 -22.30 3.85
N ASN A 437 -4.06 -21.90 2.58
CA ASN A 437 -4.40 -20.55 2.15
C ASN A 437 -5.88 -20.48 1.80
N VAL A 438 -6.63 -19.58 2.43
CA VAL A 438 -8.05 -19.34 2.15
C VAL A 438 -8.18 -18.01 1.41
N LYS A 439 -8.73 -18.05 0.20
CA LYS A 439 -9.14 -16.84 -0.52
C LYS A 439 -10.58 -16.52 -0.20
N LEU A 440 -10.86 -15.31 0.27
CA LEU A 440 -12.22 -14.78 0.41
C LEU A 440 -12.61 -14.05 -0.86
N ILE A 441 -13.83 -14.28 -1.32
CA ILE A 441 -14.34 -13.81 -2.61
C ILE A 441 -15.67 -13.10 -2.38
N ASN A 442 -15.81 -11.90 -2.93
CA ASN A 442 -17.05 -11.13 -2.83
C ASN A 442 -18.11 -11.61 -3.83
N ALA A 443 -19.32 -11.04 -3.77
CA ALA A 443 -20.43 -11.41 -4.65
C ALA A 443 -20.10 -11.22 -6.14
N ALA A 444 -19.20 -10.29 -6.45
CA ALA A 444 -18.71 -10.03 -7.79
C ALA A 444 -17.64 -11.03 -8.26
N GLY A 445 -17.23 -12.01 -7.45
CA GLY A 445 -16.19 -12.98 -7.80
C GLY A 445 -14.76 -12.43 -7.72
N THR A 446 -14.54 -11.27 -7.09
CA THR A 446 -13.21 -10.71 -6.84
C THR A 446 -12.65 -11.27 -5.54
N VAL A 447 -11.38 -11.67 -5.53
CA VAL A 447 -10.66 -12.04 -4.30
C VAL A 447 -10.40 -10.78 -3.48
N ILE A 448 -10.90 -10.74 -2.24
CA ILE A 448 -10.80 -9.57 -1.35
C ILE A 448 -9.81 -9.77 -0.19
N ALA A 449 -9.47 -11.02 0.11
CA ALA A 449 -8.45 -11.38 1.09
C ALA A 449 -7.84 -12.75 0.74
N THR A 450 -6.60 -12.98 1.18
CA THR A 450 -5.96 -14.30 1.16
C THR A 450 -5.20 -14.48 2.46
N ASN A 451 -5.57 -15.49 3.24
CA ASN A 451 -5.03 -15.70 4.58
C ASN A 451 -4.56 -17.13 4.75
N GLU A 452 -3.43 -17.33 5.40
CA GLU A 452 -3.03 -18.64 5.90
C GLU A 452 -3.85 -18.94 7.17
N VAL A 453 -4.55 -20.08 7.19
CA VAL A 453 -5.41 -20.51 8.29
C VAL A 453 -5.06 -21.94 8.66
N ALA A 454 -4.94 -22.21 9.96
CA ALA A 454 -4.83 -23.57 10.47
C ALA A 454 -6.22 -24.21 10.53
N LEU A 455 -6.36 -25.41 9.99
CA LEU A 455 -7.61 -26.15 10.01
C LEU A 455 -7.92 -26.63 11.43
N VAL A 456 -9.16 -26.45 11.87
CA VAL A 456 -9.64 -26.94 13.16
C VAL A 456 -10.58 -28.12 12.93
N ALA A 457 -10.57 -29.13 13.80
CA ALA A 457 -11.53 -30.23 13.70
C ALA A 457 -12.97 -29.66 13.75
N ALA A 458 -13.82 -30.07 12.80
CA ALA A 458 -15.25 -29.77 12.88
C ALA A 458 -15.83 -30.44 14.13
N LYS A 459 -16.63 -29.69 14.89
CA LYS A 459 -17.38 -30.23 16.03
C LYS A 459 -18.54 -31.09 15.58
#